data_AF-A0A3C0SS95-F1
#
_entry.id   AF-A0A3C0SS95-F1
#
_cell.length_a   1.000
_cell.length_b   1.000
_cell.length_c   1.000
_cell.angle_alpha   90.00
_cell.angle_beta   90.00
_cell.angle_gamma   90.00
#
_symmetry.space_group_name_H-M   'P 1'
#
loop_
_entity.id
_entity.type
_entity.pdbx_description
1 polymer ?
#
loop_
_entity_poly.entity_id
_entity_poly.type
_entity_poly.pdbx_seq_one_letter_code
_entity_poly.pdbx_strand_id
1 'polypeptide(L)'
;MKNKKLKSILLVLLSIVLTLSLVACGKKNDEAQTVNLYGWGGDERFNTWIDKEFATYIKEKYNITLNRVPMNIDEILLKLTNEKSSKEKGSIDLIWLNGENFYYAKENDLLYGPFLDKLENAEKYIDMQGDAATKDFGYPIEGYEAPWGTAQFVLNYDSEKMDTPPTNAQQLKDYVTKNPGRFTYPQASDFTGSAFVRTVLYDLIGYDNLKDLPADYDAVKEAIAPALEYFKEIEPYLWKKGEVYPADSAQLDSLYQDGEVDIAMDYNANKALSKVADKSWSVSTKSFIWDKGTPFNTHYLAI
;
A
#
# COMPACT_ATOMS: atom_id res chain seq x y z
N MET A 1 -49.25 53.79 -11.67
CA MET A 1 -49.41 52.83 -10.53
C MET A 1 -49.11 51.36 -10.85
N LYS A 2 -49.12 50.90 -12.11
CA LYS A 2 -48.87 49.47 -12.45
C LYS A 2 -47.42 48.99 -12.31
N ASN A 3 -46.41 49.88 -12.46
CA ASN A 3 -44.98 49.48 -12.43
C ASN A 3 -44.36 49.27 -11.02
N LYS A 4 -44.93 49.85 -9.96
CA LYS A 4 -44.40 49.67 -8.59
C LYS A 4 -44.77 48.30 -8.01
N LYS A 5 -45.96 47.78 -8.32
CA LYS A 5 -46.39 46.44 -7.88
C LYS A 5 -45.57 45.33 -8.54
N LEU A 6 -45.22 45.48 -9.82
CA LEU A 6 -44.42 44.48 -10.54
C LEU A 6 -42.98 44.40 -10.00
N LYS A 7 -42.33 45.53 -9.69
CA LYS A 7 -41.01 45.56 -9.05
C LYS A 7 -41.00 44.99 -7.64
N SER A 8 -42.06 45.21 -6.87
CA SER A 8 -42.23 44.64 -5.53
C SER A 8 -42.39 43.12 -5.57
N ILE A 9 -43.15 42.59 -6.54
CA ILE A 9 -43.33 41.14 -6.72
C ILE A 9 -42.02 40.49 -7.19
N LEU A 10 -41.28 41.15 -8.09
CA LEU A 10 -39.99 40.64 -8.58
C LEU A 10 -38.91 40.63 -7.48
N LEU A 11 -38.87 41.64 -6.60
CA LEU A 11 -37.94 41.66 -5.46
C LEU A 11 -38.23 40.55 -4.46
N VAL A 12 -39.52 40.28 -4.17
CA VAL A 12 -39.93 39.22 -3.25
C VAL A 12 -39.63 37.84 -3.82
N LEU A 13 -39.86 37.62 -5.12
CA LEU A 13 -39.48 36.39 -5.81
C LEU A 13 -37.97 36.19 -5.84
N LEU A 14 -37.17 37.25 -6.08
CA LEU A 14 -35.72 37.16 -6.08
C LEU A 14 -35.17 36.86 -4.67
N SER A 15 -35.79 37.40 -3.62
CA SER A 15 -35.44 37.09 -2.23
C SER A 15 -35.83 35.68 -1.80
N ILE A 16 -36.93 35.13 -2.32
CA ILE A 16 -37.33 33.72 -2.08
C ILE A 16 -36.41 32.76 -2.84
N VAL A 17 -35.99 33.10 -4.06
CA VAL A 17 -35.02 32.30 -4.81
C VAL A 17 -33.64 32.34 -4.14
N LEU A 18 -33.21 33.49 -3.60
CA LEU A 18 -31.95 33.58 -2.85
C LEU A 18 -31.98 32.78 -1.53
N THR A 19 -33.11 32.76 -0.80
CA THR A 19 -33.23 31.95 0.42
C THR A 19 -33.36 30.46 0.12
N LEU A 20 -33.97 30.05 -1.00
CA LEU A 20 -33.94 28.64 -1.44
C LEU A 20 -32.56 28.20 -1.95
N SER A 21 -31.75 29.11 -2.49
CA SER A 21 -30.38 28.82 -2.94
C SER A 21 -29.41 28.60 -1.77
N LEU A 22 -29.68 29.21 -0.62
CA LEU A 22 -28.87 29.06 0.60
C LEU A 22 -29.20 27.81 1.43
N VAL A 23 -30.32 27.13 1.14
CA VAL A 23 -30.73 25.89 1.83
C VAL A 23 -30.28 24.62 1.08
N ALA A 24 -29.70 24.76 -0.12
CA ALA A 24 -29.13 23.63 -0.88
C ALA A 24 -27.66 23.33 -0.52
N CYS A 25 -26.98 24.20 0.23
CA CYS A 25 -25.70 23.91 0.86
C CYS A 25 -25.94 23.46 2.31
N GLY A 26 -25.87 22.15 2.55
CA GLY A 26 -25.86 21.59 3.91
C GLY A 26 -27.12 20.85 4.35
N LYS A 27 -27.71 20.00 3.50
CA LYS A 27 -28.42 18.84 4.05
C LYS A 27 -27.39 17.96 4.76
N LYS A 28 -27.24 18.13 6.08
CA LYS A 28 -26.80 17.03 6.93
C LYS A 28 -27.78 15.88 6.67
N ASN A 29 -27.29 14.80 6.09
CA ASN A 29 -28.01 13.54 6.14
C ASN A 29 -28.08 13.18 7.63
N ASP A 30 -29.26 13.35 8.23
CA ASP A 30 -29.48 13.04 9.65
C ASP A 30 -29.56 11.53 9.91
N GLU A 31 -29.58 10.71 8.85
CA GLU A 31 -29.37 9.27 8.95
C GLU A 31 -27.88 8.97 8.94
N ALA A 32 -27.39 8.31 10.00
CA ALA A 32 -26.03 7.80 10.06
C ALA A 32 -25.80 6.84 8.88
N GLN A 33 -24.93 7.24 7.95
CA GLN A 33 -24.53 6.39 6.83
C GLN A 33 -23.44 5.45 7.31
N THR A 34 -23.66 4.15 7.18
CA THR A 34 -22.60 3.16 7.39
C THR A 34 -21.84 2.99 6.07
N VAL A 35 -20.52 3.07 6.13
CA VAL A 35 -19.61 2.80 5.01
C VAL A 35 -18.80 1.56 5.35
N ASN A 36 -18.89 0.52 4.51
CA ASN A 36 -18.13 -0.70 4.68
C ASN A 36 -16.79 -0.60 3.95
N LEU A 37 -15.69 -0.53 4.71
CA LEU A 37 -14.32 -0.50 4.22
C LEU A 37 -13.74 -1.92 4.26
N TYR A 38 -13.52 -2.51 3.09
CA TYR A 38 -12.88 -3.81 2.94
C TYR A 38 -11.40 -3.64 2.61
N GLY A 39 -10.56 -4.55 3.10
CA GLY A 39 -9.15 -4.52 2.79
C GLY A 39 -8.32 -5.47 3.64
N TRP A 40 -7.03 -5.47 3.37
CA TRP A 40 -6.06 -6.25 4.10
C TRP A 40 -6.08 -5.92 5.60
N GLY A 41 -6.15 -6.96 6.42
CA GLY A 41 -6.27 -6.85 7.88
C GLY A 41 -5.00 -7.21 8.65
N GLY A 42 -3.82 -7.29 8.02
CA GLY A 42 -2.66 -7.93 8.65
C GLY A 42 -1.81 -7.09 9.63
N ASP A 43 -2.05 -5.79 9.80
CA ASP A 43 -1.40 -5.00 10.87
C ASP A 43 -2.41 -4.58 11.95
N GLU A 44 -2.40 -5.28 13.08
CA GLU A 44 -3.27 -5.03 14.24
C GLU A 44 -3.20 -3.57 14.72
N ARG A 45 -2.02 -2.94 14.69
CA ARG A 45 -1.87 -1.55 15.16
C ARG A 45 -2.56 -0.59 14.21
N PHE A 46 -2.33 -0.75 12.91
CA PHE A 46 -2.98 0.07 11.90
C PHE A 46 -4.50 -0.14 11.90
N ASN A 47 -4.95 -1.38 11.99
CA ASN A 47 -6.37 -1.73 12.13
C ASN A 47 -7.00 -1.10 13.37
N THR A 48 -6.32 -1.18 14.51
CA THR A 48 -6.79 -0.58 15.76
C THR A 48 -6.92 0.93 15.63
N TRP A 49 -5.97 1.58 14.95
CA TRP A 49 -6.05 3.00 14.67
C TRP A 49 -7.24 3.34 13.76
N ILE A 50 -7.52 2.54 12.72
CA ILE A 50 -8.71 2.72 11.87
C ILE A 50 -9.99 2.58 12.71
N ASP A 51 -10.10 1.49 13.46
CA ASP A 51 -11.32 1.11 14.19
C ASP A 51 -11.63 2.05 15.37
N LYS A 52 -10.60 2.63 15.99
CA LYS A 52 -10.77 3.47 17.19
C LYS A 52 -10.62 4.95 16.91
N GLU A 53 -9.51 5.37 16.31
CA GLU A 53 -9.19 6.79 16.16
C GLU A 53 -9.84 7.37 14.91
N PHE A 54 -9.63 6.74 13.75
CA PHE A 54 -10.15 7.22 12.48
C PHE A 54 -11.68 7.11 12.41
N ALA A 55 -12.26 5.97 12.83
CA ALA A 55 -13.70 5.79 12.88
C ALA A 55 -14.39 6.81 13.81
N THR A 56 -13.80 7.12 14.97
CA THR A 56 -14.31 8.16 15.88
C THR A 56 -14.25 9.52 15.21
N TYR A 57 -13.12 9.90 14.61
CA TYR A 57 -12.97 11.16 13.89
C TYR A 57 -14.02 11.31 12.77
N ILE A 58 -14.20 10.28 11.94
CA ILE A 58 -15.17 10.29 10.83
C ILE A 58 -16.61 10.41 11.36
N LYS A 59 -16.93 9.72 12.46
CA LYS A 59 -18.25 9.81 13.08
C LYS A 59 -18.53 11.21 13.63
N GLU A 60 -17.60 11.80 14.36
CA GLU A 60 -17.77 13.13 14.95
C GLU A 60 -17.81 14.24 13.89
N LYS A 61 -16.98 14.14 12.85
CA LYS A 61 -16.83 15.19 11.85
C LYS A 61 -17.91 15.13 10.75
N TYR A 62 -18.29 13.91 10.34
CA TYR A 62 -19.14 13.70 9.16
C TYR A 62 -20.42 12.90 9.44
N ASN A 63 -20.65 12.44 10.67
CA ASN A 63 -21.77 11.56 11.05
C ASN A 63 -21.82 10.22 10.29
N ILE A 64 -20.68 9.76 9.75
CA ILE A 64 -20.53 8.49 9.06
C ILE A 64 -20.06 7.42 10.05
N THR A 65 -20.67 6.25 10.02
CA THR A 65 -20.21 5.06 10.76
C THR A 65 -19.30 4.26 9.84
N LEU A 66 -18.00 4.20 10.14
CA LEU A 66 -17.07 3.34 9.39
C LEU A 66 -17.11 1.91 9.94
N ASN A 67 -17.41 0.94 9.09
CA ASN A 67 -17.36 -0.49 9.41
C ASN A 67 -16.22 -1.13 8.62
N ARG A 68 -15.07 -1.35 9.26
CA ARG A 68 -13.94 -2.04 8.63
C ARG A 68 -14.17 -3.55 8.65
N VAL A 69 -14.08 -4.18 7.48
CA VAL A 69 -14.20 -5.63 7.32
C VAL A 69 -12.88 -6.19 6.81
N PRO A 70 -12.03 -6.78 7.69
CA PRO A 70 -10.80 -7.42 7.25
C PRO A 70 -11.13 -8.64 6.41
N MET A 71 -10.57 -8.71 5.21
CA MET A 71 -10.79 -9.82 4.28
C MET A 71 -9.61 -9.94 3.31
N ASN A 72 -9.28 -11.17 2.90
CA ASN A 72 -8.25 -11.39 1.89
C ASN A 72 -8.70 -10.83 0.54
N ILE A 73 -7.75 -10.30 -0.23
CA ILE A 73 -8.07 -9.62 -1.49
C ILE A 73 -8.74 -10.55 -2.51
N ASP A 74 -8.33 -11.83 -2.58
CA ASP A 74 -8.96 -12.82 -3.46
C ASP A 74 -10.45 -13.04 -3.14
N GLU A 75 -10.80 -13.04 -1.84
CA GLU A 75 -12.18 -13.17 -1.38
C GLU A 75 -13.00 -11.91 -1.70
N ILE A 76 -12.40 -10.73 -1.56
CA ILE A 76 -13.01 -9.45 -1.94
C ILE A 76 -13.32 -9.44 -3.45
N LEU A 77 -12.34 -9.77 -4.30
CA LEU A 77 -12.51 -9.78 -5.76
C LEU A 77 -13.55 -10.80 -6.23
N LEU A 78 -13.57 -11.98 -5.62
CA LEU A 78 -14.60 -13.00 -5.88
C LEU A 78 -15.99 -12.49 -5.49
N LYS A 79 -16.12 -11.83 -4.34
CA LYS A 79 -17.38 -11.25 -3.87
C LYS A 79 -17.88 -10.16 -4.81
N LEU A 80 -17.03 -9.22 -5.23
CA LEU A 80 -17.37 -8.18 -6.22
C LEU A 80 -17.88 -8.80 -7.54
N THR A 81 -17.17 -9.82 -8.04
CA THR A 81 -17.54 -10.52 -9.28
C THR A 81 -18.93 -11.17 -9.16
N ASN A 82 -19.20 -11.81 -8.03
CA ASN A 82 -20.49 -12.46 -7.76
C ASN A 82 -21.63 -11.44 -7.61
N GLU A 83 -21.41 -10.34 -6.89
CA GLU A 83 -22.40 -9.27 -6.70
C GLU A 83 -22.74 -8.55 -8.01
N LYS A 84 -21.73 -8.26 -8.85
CA LYS A 84 -21.96 -7.72 -10.20
C LYS A 84 -22.82 -8.66 -11.03
N SER A 85 -22.57 -9.97 -10.94
CA SER A 85 -23.30 -10.99 -11.70
C SER A 85 -24.75 -11.19 -11.21
N SER A 86 -24.98 -11.08 -9.91
CA SER A 86 -26.32 -11.24 -9.31
C SER A 86 -27.24 -10.03 -9.53
N LYS A 87 -26.68 -8.87 -9.90
CA LYS A 87 -27.38 -7.57 -9.98
C LYS A 87 -28.01 -7.14 -8.65
N GLU A 88 -27.57 -7.73 -7.55
CA GLU A 88 -27.95 -7.28 -6.22
C GLU A 88 -27.19 -6.00 -5.86
N LYS A 89 -27.69 -5.28 -4.86
CA LYS A 89 -26.96 -4.14 -4.31
C LYS A 89 -25.68 -4.67 -3.65
N GLY A 90 -24.53 -4.22 -4.13
CA GLY A 90 -23.23 -4.59 -3.56
C GLY A 90 -23.12 -4.20 -2.08
N SER A 91 -22.33 -4.96 -1.33
CA SER A 91 -22.16 -4.73 0.12
C SER A 91 -20.86 -4.03 0.49
N ILE A 92 -20.01 -3.75 -0.50
CA ILE A 92 -18.68 -3.15 -0.33
C ILE A 92 -18.77 -1.70 -0.83
N ASP A 93 -18.40 -0.73 0.02
CA ASP A 93 -18.49 0.71 -0.31
C ASP A 93 -17.11 1.33 -0.56
N LEU A 94 -16.06 0.83 0.10
CA LEU A 94 -14.68 1.25 -0.07
C LEU A 94 -13.75 0.04 0.01
N ILE A 95 -12.70 0.05 -0.81
CA ILE A 95 -11.77 -1.08 -0.91
C ILE A 95 -10.34 -0.60 -0.91
N TRP A 96 -9.53 -1.15 -0.02
CA TRP A 96 -8.08 -1.06 -0.14
C TRP A 96 -7.57 -2.19 -1.03
N LEU A 97 -7.12 -1.83 -2.23
CA LEU A 97 -6.50 -2.72 -3.20
C LEU A 97 -5.36 -2.00 -3.94
N ASN A 98 -4.46 -2.78 -4.55
CA ASN A 98 -3.31 -2.27 -5.30
C ASN A 98 -2.88 -3.30 -6.38
N GLY A 99 -2.06 -2.85 -7.33
CA GLY A 99 -1.34 -3.66 -8.30
C GLY A 99 -2.24 -4.50 -9.20
N GLU A 100 -1.94 -5.80 -9.27
CA GLU A 100 -2.68 -6.77 -10.07
C GLU A 100 -4.16 -6.87 -9.69
N ASN A 101 -4.50 -6.56 -8.43
CA ASN A 101 -5.87 -6.58 -7.93
C ASN A 101 -6.66 -5.38 -8.47
N PHE A 102 -6.02 -4.22 -8.60
CA PHE A 102 -6.60 -3.04 -9.25
C PHE A 102 -6.80 -3.26 -10.73
N TYR A 103 -5.76 -3.75 -11.40
CA TYR A 103 -5.83 -4.15 -12.79
C TYR A 103 -7.03 -5.08 -13.03
N TYR A 104 -7.14 -6.18 -12.26
CA TYR A 104 -8.25 -7.11 -12.40
C TYR A 104 -9.61 -6.45 -12.15
N ALA A 105 -9.75 -5.69 -11.07
CA ALA A 105 -11.02 -5.06 -10.72
C ALA A 105 -11.45 -4.02 -11.75
N LYS A 106 -10.53 -3.23 -12.28
CA LYS A 106 -10.80 -2.23 -13.31
C LYS A 106 -11.15 -2.86 -14.65
N GLU A 107 -10.36 -3.84 -15.12
CA GLU A 107 -10.60 -4.52 -16.42
C GLU A 107 -11.92 -5.31 -16.45
N ASN A 108 -12.45 -5.67 -15.28
CA ASN A 108 -13.73 -6.37 -15.16
C ASN A 108 -14.87 -5.45 -14.71
N ASP A 109 -14.72 -4.12 -14.81
CA ASP A 109 -15.62 -3.07 -14.31
C ASP A 109 -16.27 -3.39 -12.94
N LEU A 110 -15.43 -3.74 -11.96
CA LEU A 110 -15.85 -3.99 -10.58
C LEU A 110 -15.82 -2.73 -9.72
N LEU A 111 -15.24 -1.63 -10.23
CA LEU A 111 -15.02 -0.39 -9.49
C LEU A 111 -15.90 0.74 -10.02
N TYR A 112 -16.35 1.62 -9.11
CA TYR A 112 -16.95 2.90 -9.43
C TYR A 112 -15.86 3.95 -9.65
N GLY A 113 -15.96 4.67 -10.77
CA GLY A 113 -15.04 5.75 -11.08
C GLY A 113 -15.31 6.34 -12.48
N PRO A 114 -14.52 7.33 -12.89
CA PRO A 114 -13.45 7.99 -12.13
C PRO A 114 -14.00 8.93 -11.03
N PHE A 115 -13.26 9.09 -9.94
CA PHE A 115 -13.64 9.96 -8.81
C PHE A 115 -12.51 10.77 -8.18
N LEU A 116 -11.24 10.47 -8.46
CA LEU A 116 -10.10 11.13 -7.80
C LEU A 116 -10.14 12.66 -7.94
N ASP A 117 -10.52 13.17 -9.12
CA ASP A 117 -10.66 14.59 -9.44
C ASP A 117 -11.84 15.28 -8.72
N LYS A 118 -12.76 14.50 -8.14
CA LYS A 118 -13.91 15.01 -7.36
C LYS A 118 -13.58 15.18 -5.88
N LEU A 119 -12.40 14.72 -5.44
CA LEU A 119 -11.98 14.83 -4.05
C LEU A 119 -11.28 16.16 -3.81
N GLU A 120 -11.90 17.07 -3.05
CA GLU A 120 -11.33 18.38 -2.71
C GLU A 120 -9.93 18.28 -2.08
N ASN A 121 -9.68 17.23 -1.30
CA ASN A 121 -8.38 16.99 -0.67
C ASN A 121 -7.33 16.44 -1.65
N ALA A 122 -7.74 15.77 -2.73
CA ALA A 122 -6.79 15.25 -3.71
C ALA A 122 -6.09 16.41 -4.43
N GLU A 123 -6.85 17.38 -4.97
CA GLU A 123 -6.26 18.57 -5.60
C GLU A 123 -5.34 19.37 -4.67
N LYS A 124 -5.62 19.32 -3.36
CA LYS A 124 -4.88 20.11 -2.36
C LYS A 124 -3.60 19.44 -1.86
N TYR A 125 -3.60 18.11 -1.73
CA TYR A 125 -2.53 17.39 -1.02
C TYR A 125 -1.83 16.31 -1.86
N ILE A 126 -2.34 16.00 -3.05
CA ILE A 126 -1.78 14.98 -3.93
C ILE A 126 -1.20 15.68 -5.17
N ASP A 127 0.00 15.27 -5.56
CA ASP A 127 0.51 15.62 -6.89
C ASP A 127 -0.28 14.83 -7.95
N MET A 128 -1.31 15.47 -8.48
CA MET A 128 -2.24 14.88 -9.45
C MET A 128 -1.58 14.49 -10.78
N GLN A 129 -0.33 14.90 -11.03
CA GLN A 129 0.44 14.49 -12.20
C GLN A 129 1.55 13.48 -11.85
N GLY A 130 1.79 13.24 -10.55
CA GLY A 130 2.79 12.32 -10.06
C GLY A 130 2.38 10.86 -10.23
N ASP A 131 3.36 9.95 -10.11
CA ASP A 131 3.13 8.51 -10.29
C ASP A 131 2.07 7.97 -9.32
N ALA A 132 2.05 8.44 -8.07
CA ALA A 132 1.03 8.04 -7.09
C ALA A 132 -0.41 8.33 -7.58
N ALA A 133 -0.66 9.44 -8.28
CA ALA A 133 -2.01 9.76 -8.76
C ALA A 133 -2.36 9.11 -10.10
N THR A 134 -1.34 8.66 -10.84
CA THR A 134 -1.50 8.28 -12.26
C THR A 134 -1.24 6.81 -12.52
N LYS A 135 -0.50 6.11 -11.64
CA LYS A 135 -0.07 4.73 -11.84
C LYS A 135 -0.15 3.90 -10.55
N ASP A 136 -0.67 2.69 -10.69
CA ASP A 136 -0.61 1.64 -9.67
C ASP A 136 0.20 0.47 -10.22
N PHE A 137 1.39 0.23 -9.65
CA PHE A 137 2.38 -0.75 -10.17
C PHE A 137 2.67 -0.60 -11.67
N GLY A 138 2.63 0.64 -12.18
CA GLY A 138 2.82 0.95 -13.59
C GLY A 138 1.54 0.88 -14.44
N TYR A 139 0.44 0.38 -13.90
CA TYR A 139 -0.86 0.37 -14.58
C TYR A 139 -1.59 1.72 -14.43
N PRO A 140 -2.19 2.31 -15.49
CA PRO A 140 -2.87 3.60 -15.40
C PRO A 140 -4.07 3.61 -14.43
N ILE A 141 -4.04 4.49 -13.43
CA ILE A 141 -5.14 4.64 -12.45
C ILE A 141 -6.38 5.27 -13.09
N GLU A 142 -6.21 6.29 -13.92
CA GLU A 142 -7.30 7.01 -14.61
C GLU A 142 -8.40 7.52 -13.67
N GLY A 143 -8.05 7.81 -12.42
CA GLY A 143 -8.96 8.33 -11.39
C GLY A 143 -9.87 7.31 -10.71
N TYR A 144 -9.65 5.99 -10.91
CA TYR A 144 -10.41 4.92 -10.26
C TYR A 144 -9.91 4.56 -8.84
N GLU A 145 -8.81 5.15 -8.43
CA GLU A 145 -8.20 4.95 -7.12
C GLU A 145 -7.69 6.26 -6.55
N ALA A 146 -7.71 6.38 -5.22
CA ALA A 146 -7.18 7.52 -4.49
C ALA A 146 -6.02 7.11 -3.58
N PRO A 147 -4.83 7.74 -3.71
CA PRO A 147 -3.72 7.53 -2.79
C PRO A 147 -4.11 7.88 -1.36
N TRP A 148 -3.85 6.99 -0.41
CA TRP A 148 -4.15 7.25 1.01
C TRP A 148 -3.01 6.87 1.97
N GLY A 149 -1.98 6.18 1.47
CA GLY A 149 -0.80 5.84 2.26
C GLY A 149 0.37 5.41 1.37
N THR A 150 1.54 5.27 1.98
CA THR A 150 2.74 4.77 1.31
C THR A 150 3.48 3.80 2.22
N ALA A 151 4.07 2.78 1.61
CA ALA A 151 5.00 1.87 2.25
C ALA A 151 6.40 2.02 1.62
N GLN A 152 7.44 1.82 2.41
CA GLN A 152 8.82 1.80 1.93
C GLN A 152 9.42 0.48 2.39
N PHE A 153 9.88 -0.33 1.44
CA PHE A 153 10.65 -1.52 1.77
C PHE A 153 11.94 -1.10 2.47
N VAL A 154 12.11 -1.53 3.70
CA VAL A 154 13.29 -1.25 4.53
C VAL A 154 13.88 -2.55 5.04
N LEU A 155 15.19 -2.53 5.23
CA LEU A 155 15.90 -3.56 5.98
C LEU A 155 16.17 -3.03 7.39
N ASN A 156 16.34 -3.93 8.35
CA ASN A 156 16.56 -3.61 9.75
C ASN A 156 17.78 -4.39 10.26
N TYR A 157 18.63 -3.73 11.03
CA TYR A 157 19.83 -4.33 11.62
C TYR A 157 20.09 -3.78 13.03
N ASP A 158 20.79 -4.57 13.84
CA ASP A 158 21.22 -4.15 15.18
C ASP A 158 22.59 -3.45 15.08
N SER A 159 22.58 -2.13 15.31
CA SER A 159 23.79 -1.31 15.18
C SER A 159 24.86 -1.54 16.27
N GLU A 160 24.57 -2.33 17.31
CA GLU A 160 25.59 -2.80 18.27
C GLU A 160 26.25 -4.11 17.81
N LYS A 161 25.61 -4.86 16.89
CA LYS A 161 26.14 -6.12 16.35
C LYS A 161 26.82 -5.93 14.99
N MET A 162 26.44 -4.89 14.26
CA MET A 162 26.92 -4.60 12.92
C MET A 162 27.07 -3.10 12.73
N ASP A 163 28.31 -2.63 12.57
CA ASP A 163 28.58 -1.18 12.45
C ASP A 163 28.07 -0.60 11.12
N THR A 164 28.26 -1.34 10.02
CA THR A 164 27.89 -0.91 8.66
C THR A 164 27.11 -2.02 7.96
N PRO A 165 25.79 -1.83 7.72
CA PRO A 165 25.00 -2.82 7.01
C PRO A 165 25.30 -2.82 5.51
N PRO A 166 25.07 -3.95 4.81
CA PRO A 166 25.26 -4.02 3.36
C PRO A 166 24.17 -3.22 2.63
N THR A 167 24.56 -2.21 1.86
CA THR A 167 23.67 -1.29 1.13
C THR A 167 23.56 -1.59 -0.37
N ASN A 168 24.05 -2.74 -0.83
CA ASN A 168 23.90 -3.23 -2.20
C ASN A 168 24.17 -4.75 -2.26
N ALA A 169 23.91 -5.37 -3.41
CA ALA A 169 24.03 -6.81 -3.61
C ALA A 169 25.47 -7.29 -3.39
N GLN A 170 26.47 -6.56 -3.90
CA GLN A 170 27.87 -6.95 -3.73
C GLN A 170 28.29 -6.95 -2.26
N GLN A 171 27.94 -5.91 -1.51
CA GLN A 171 28.22 -5.84 -0.08
C GLN A 171 27.48 -6.92 0.70
N LEU A 172 26.24 -7.26 0.32
CA LEU A 172 25.50 -8.34 0.95
C LEU A 172 26.17 -9.69 0.68
N LYS A 173 26.61 -9.96 -0.56
CA LYS A 173 27.40 -11.16 -0.89
C LYS A 173 28.66 -11.25 -0.03
N ASP A 174 29.44 -10.16 0.04
CA ASP A 174 30.65 -10.12 0.88
C ASP A 174 30.33 -10.38 2.36
N TYR A 175 29.21 -9.84 2.84
CA TYR A 175 28.76 -10.02 4.21
C TYR A 175 28.38 -11.48 4.50
N VAL A 176 27.55 -12.11 3.67
CA VAL A 176 27.11 -13.50 3.91
C VAL A 176 28.25 -14.51 3.74
N THR A 177 29.19 -14.26 2.82
CA THR A 177 30.38 -15.11 2.68
C THR A 177 31.26 -15.07 3.94
N LYS A 178 31.38 -13.91 4.59
CA LYS A 178 32.12 -13.76 5.86
C LYS A 178 31.36 -14.25 7.07
N ASN A 179 30.02 -14.24 7.01
CA ASN A 179 29.12 -14.55 8.11
C ASN A 179 28.09 -15.61 7.67
N PRO A 180 28.53 -16.84 7.34
CA PRO A 180 27.64 -17.86 6.82
C PRO A 180 26.53 -18.20 7.83
N GLY A 181 25.29 -18.27 7.34
CA GLY A 181 24.10 -18.59 8.12
C GLY A 181 23.45 -17.40 8.82
N ARG A 182 24.03 -16.20 8.73
CA ARG A 182 23.55 -14.99 9.44
C ARG A 182 22.56 -14.13 8.66
N PHE A 183 22.16 -14.56 7.47
CA PHE A 183 21.22 -13.83 6.63
C PHE A 183 20.28 -14.79 5.92
N THR A 184 19.02 -14.38 5.79
CA THR A 184 18.02 -14.98 4.89
C THR A 184 16.96 -13.95 4.55
N TYR A 185 16.04 -14.30 3.69
CA TYR A 185 14.88 -13.50 3.30
C TYR A 185 13.66 -14.41 3.20
N PRO A 186 12.42 -13.89 3.29
CA PRO A 186 11.24 -14.72 3.13
C PRO A 186 11.19 -15.35 1.74
N GLN A 187 10.41 -16.41 1.56
CA GLN A 187 10.23 -17.06 0.26
C GLN A 187 9.93 -16.05 -0.86
N ALA A 188 10.43 -16.27 -2.08
CA ALA A 188 10.23 -15.32 -3.18
C ALA A 188 8.76 -15.11 -3.57
N SER A 189 7.88 -16.06 -3.22
CA SER A 189 6.43 -15.97 -3.37
C SER A 189 5.73 -15.13 -2.29
N ASP A 190 6.41 -14.86 -1.17
CA ASP A 190 5.91 -13.95 -0.14
C ASP A 190 6.01 -12.49 -0.63
N PHE A 191 5.10 -11.65 -0.15
CA PHE A 191 5.05 -10.24 -0.48
C PHE A 191 6.36 -9.51 -0.17
N THR A 192 6.93 -9.75 1.03
CA THR A 192 8.19 -9.12 1.48
C THR A 192 9.39 -9.77 0.81
N GLY A 193 9.41 -11.10 0.69
CA GLY A 193 10.45 -11.84 -0.03
C GLY A 193 10.60 -11.41 -1.49
N SER A 194 9.48 -11.23 -2.20
CA SER A 194 9.47 -10.72 -3.57
C SER A 194 10.06 -9.30 -3.70
N ALA A 195 9.91 -8.47 -2.67
CA ALA A 195 10.44 -7.11 -2.65
C ALA A 195 11.97 -7.11 -2.50
N PHE A 196 12.50 -8.00 -1.67
CA PHE A 196 13.94 -8.22 -1.59
C PHE A 196 14.50 -8.71 -2.92
N VAL A 197 13.85 -9.69 -3.57
CA VAL A 197 14.25 -10.18 -4.89
C VAL A 197 14.29 -9.04 -5.92
N ARG A 198 13.25 -8.19 -5.97
CA ARG A 198 13.22 -6.99 -6.83
C ARG A 198 14.32 -5.99 -6.49
N THR A 199 14.64 -5.81 -5.21
CA THR A 199 15.75 -4.93 -4.77
C THR A 199 17.08 -5.40 -5.37
N VAL A 200 17.37 -6.71 -5.33
CA VAL A 200 18.57 -7.28 -5.94
C VAL A 200 18.57 -7.10 -7.46
N LEU A 201 17.43 -7.33 -8.11
CA LEU A 201 17.27 -7.13 -9.55
C LEU A 201 17.58 -5.68 -9.95
N TYR A 202 17.00 -4.70 -9.26
CA TYR A 202 17.24 -3.28 -9.53
C TYR A 202 18.68 -2.87 -9.25
N ASP A 203 19.32 -3.42 -8.22
CA ASP A 203 20.71 -3.09 -7.93
C ASP A 203 21.68 -3.64 -8.99
N LEU A 204 21.49 -4.89 -9.42
CA LEU A 204 22.40 -5.54 -10.36
C LEU A 204 22.16 -5.14 -11.82
N ILE A 205 20.89 -5.00 -12.22
CA ILE A 205 20.49 -4.83 -13.62
C ILE A 205 20.09 -3.39 -13.91
N GLY A 206 19.53 -2.67 -12.93
CA GLY A 206 19.03 -1.31 -13.08
C GLY A 206 17.55 -1.26 -13.46
N TYR A 207 16.81 -0.34 -12.85
CA TYR A 207 15.37 -0.16 -13.07
C TYR A 207 15.00 0.11 -14.54
N ASP A 208 15.74 0.98 -15.22
CA ASP A 208 15.45 1.33 -16.63
C ASP A 208 15.57 0.16 -17.60
N ASN A 209 16.35 -0.87 -17.25
CA ASN A 209 16.49 -2.08 -18.06
C ASN A 209 15.36 -3.10 -17.82
N LEU A 210 14.58 -2.93 -16.74
CA LEU A 210 13.54 -3.88 -16.34
C LEU A 210 12.12 -3.34 -16.53
N LYS A 211 11.92 -2.02 -16.37
CA LYS A 211 10.58 -1.40 -16.29
C LYS A 211 9.72 -1.57 -17.55
N ASP A 212 10.36 -1.64 -18.73
CA ASP A 212 9.69 -1.74 -20.03
C ASP A 212 9.87 -3.12 -20.68
N LEU A 213 10.28 -4.13 -19.90
CA LEU A 213 10.40 -5.49 -20.41
C LEU A 213 9.03 -6.00 -20.88
N PRO A 214 8.97 -6.68 -22.05
CA PRO A 214 7.74 -7.34 -22.45
C PRO A 214 7.40 -8.43 -21.43
N ALA A 215 6.10 -8.69 -21.25
CA ALA A 215 5.59 -9.82 -20.47
C ALA A 215 5.81 -11.16 -21.21
N ASP A 216 7.07 -11.44 -21.55
CA ASP A 216 7.55 -12.62 -22.24
C ASP A 216 8.55 -13.35 -21.34
N TYR A 217 8.33 -14.66 -21.15
CA TYR A 217 9.11 -15.44 -20.19
C TYR A 217 10.60 -15.48 -20.55
N ASP A 218 10.92 -15.70 -21.82
CA ASP A 218 12.31 -15.86 -22.25
C ASP A 218 13.06 -14.52 -22.19
N ALA A 219 12.42 -13.43 -22.62
CA ALA A 219 12.97 -12.08 -22.50
C ALA A 219 13.22 -11.68 -21.04
N VAL A 220 12.26 -11.93 -20.15
CA VAL A 220 12.44 -11.66 -18.71
C VAL A 220 13.55 -12.53 -18.13
N LYS A 221 13.55 -13.83 -18.43
CA LYS A 221 14.57 -14.77 -17.94
C LYS A 221 15.99 -14.38 -18.36
N GLU A 222 16.16 -13.95 -19.61
CA GLU A 222 17.44 -13.45 -20.11
C GLU A 222 17.87 -12.18 -19.36
N ALA A 223 16.96 -11.20 -19.23
CA ALA A 223 17.25 -9.94 -18.56
C ALA A 223 17.63 -10.13 -17.08
N ILE A 224 17.00 -11.07 -16.38
CA ILE A 224 17.24 -11.32 -14.95
C ILE A 224 18.36 -12.33 -14.65
N ALA A 225 18.97 -12.93 -15.68
CA ALA A 225 20.00 -13.96 -15.52
C ALA A 225 21.15 -13.56 -14.58
N PRO A 226 21.68 -12.30 -14.58
CA PRO A 226 22.70 -11.89 -13.63
C PRO A 226 22.28 -12.01 -12.16
N ALA A 227 21.01 -11.70 -11.85
CA ALA A 227 20.50 -11.82 -10.49
C ALA A 227 20.25 -13.28 -10.09
N LEU A 228 19.80 -14.12 -11.04
CA LEU A 228 19.65 -15.56 -10.79
C LEU A 228 21.00 -16.21 -10.45
N GLU A 229 22.08 -15.79 -11.11
CA GLU A 229 23.42 -16.25 -10.76
C GLU A 229 23.85 -15.76 -9.39
N TYR A 230 23.64 -14.48 -9.08
CA TYR A 230 23.89 -13.92 -7.76
C TYR A 230 23.19 -14.72 -6.64
N PHE A 231 21.91 -15.07 -6.80
CA PHE A 231 21.19 -15.85 -5.80
C PHE A 231 21.81 -17.23 -5.56
N LYS A 232 22.23 -17.93 -6.63
CA LYS A 232 22.94 -19.23 -6.51
C LYS A 232 24.29 -19.08 -5.80
N GLU A 233 25.00 -17.99 -6.05
CA GLU A 233 26.31 -17.75 -5.42
C GLU A 233 26.18 -17.49 -3.91
N ILE A 234 25.13 -16.80 -3.46
CA ILE A 234 24.93 -16.52 -2.03
C ILE A 234 24.24 -17.67 -1.28
N GLU A 235 23.45 -18.51 -1.97
CA GLU A 235 22.63 -19.58 -1.39
C GLU A 235 23.37 -20.46 -0.37
N PRO A 236 24.60 -20.96 -0.63
CA PRO A 236 25.33 -21.80 0.33
C PRO A 236 25.67 -21.09 1.65
N TYR A 237 25.66 -19.76 1.67
CA TYR A 237 25.98 -18.91 2.81
C TYR A 237 24.75 -18.41 3.56
N LEU A 238 23.54 -18.65 3.03
CA LEU A 238 22.30 -18.26 3.70
C LEU A 238 22.05 -19.10 4.97
N TRP A 239 21.14 -18.63 5.81
CA TRP A 239 20.60 -19.40 6.93
C TRP A 239 20.14 -20.78 6.42
N LYS A 240 20.56 -21.83 7.13
CA LYS A 240 20.34 -23.24 6.72
C LYS A 240 20.78 -23.54 5.27
N LYS A 241 21.83 -22.85 4.78
CA LYS A 241 22.40 -23.02 3.43
C LYS A 241 21.38 -22.81 2.30
N GLY A 242 20.33 -22.03 2.55
CA GLY A 242 19.26 -21.79 1.59
C GLY A 242 18.36 -23.01 1.35
N GLU A 243 18.45 -24.08 2.14
CA GLU A 243 17.57 -25.25 2.02
C GLU A 243 16.13 -24.93 2.47
N VAL A 244 15.98 -23.93 3.35
CA VAL A 244 14.70 -23.45 3.86
C VAL A 244 14.71 -21.94 4.01
N TYR A 245 13.56 -21.32 3.72
CA TYR A 245 13.34 -19.88 3.83
C TYR A 245 12.12 -19.63 4.74
N PRO A 246 12.11 -18.55 5.54
CA PRO A 246 10.90 -18.10 6.24
C PRO A 246 9.71 -18.00 5.28
N ALA A 247 8.54 -18.45 5.73
CA ALA A 247 7.31 -18.38 4.95
C ALA A 247 6.88 -16.93 4.69
N ASP A 248 7.14 -16.03 5.64
CA ASP A 248 6.75 -14.62 5.61
C ASP A 248 7.71 -13.75 6.46
N SER A 249 7.44 -12.44 6.50
CA SER A 249 8.23 -11.50 7.30
C SER A 249 8.07 -11.68 8.82
N ALA A 250 6.95 -12.24 9.29
CA ALA A 250 6.76 -12.49 10.72
C ALA A 250 7.66 -13.63 11.22
N GLN A 251 7.83 -14.68 10.42
CA GLN A 251 8.79 -15.73 10.72
C GLN A 251 10.24 -15.22 10.64
N LEU A 252 10.56 -14.33 9.69
CA LEU A 252 11.88 -13.68 9.66
C LEU A 252 12.11 -12.80 10.90
N ASP A 253 11.09 -12.06 11.37
CA ASP A 253 11.16 -11.26 12.59
C ASP A 253 11.53 -12.13 13.80
N SER A 254 10.96 -13.34 13.90
CA SER A 254 11.31 -14.31 14.95
C SER A 254 12.78 -14.73 14.87
N LEU A 255 13.29 -15.06 13.68
CA LEU A 255 14.71 -15.41 13.52
C LEU A 255 15.65 -14.27 13.91
N TYR A 256 15.28 -13.03 13.56
CA TYR A 256 16.05 -11.85 13.93
C TYR A 256 16.00 -11.59 15.44
N GLN A 257 14.82 -11.74 16.06
CA GLN A 257 14.62 -11.61 17.51
C GLN A 257 15.43 -12.65 18.30
N ASP A 258 15.46 -13.90 17.82
CA ASP A 258 16.23 -14.99 18.40
C ASP A 258 17.75 -14.88 18.11
N GLY A 259 18.15 -13.91 17.29
CA GLY A 259 19.53 -13.67 16.90
C GLY A 259 20.11 -14.74 15.98
N GLU A 260 19.25 -15.51 15.29
CA GLU A 260 19.67 -16.47 14.27
C GLU A 260 20.18 -15.77 13.00
N VAL A 261 19.54 -14.66 12.64
CA VAL A 261 19.94 -13.79 11.52
C VAL A 261 20.14 -12.35 11.98
N ASP A 262 20.96 -11.62 11.24
CA ASP A 262 21.41 -10.26 11.61
C ASP A 262 20.64 -9.15 10.88
N ILE A 263 19.82 -9.51 9.90
CA ILE A 263 19.02 -8.56 9.12
C ILE A 263 17.58 -9.07 9.01
N ALA A 264 16.62 -8.21 9.35
CA ALA A 264 15.19 -8.38 9.06
C ALA A 264 14.76 -7.38 7.96
N MET A 265 13.55 -7.53 7.42
CA MET A 265 13.03 -6.66 6.37
C MET A 265 11.51 -6.57 6.41
N ASP A 266 10.97 -5.42 6.02
CA ASP A 266 9.51 -5.17 6.03
C ASP A 266 9.15 -4.00 5.10
N TYR A 267 7.88 -3.87 4.73
CA TYR A 267 7.36 -2.71 4.00
C TYR A 267 6.97 -1.53 4.91
N ASN A 268 6.89 -1.75 6.22
CA ASN A 268 6.64 -0.70 7.19
C ASN A 268 7.96 -0.07 7.64
N ALA A 269 8.23 1.16 7.18
CA ALA A 269 9.39 1.93 7.59
C ALA A 269 9.49 2.14 9.12
N ASN A 270 8.37 2.03 9.85
CA ASN A 270 8.31 2.18 11.30
C ASN A 270 8.42 0.83 12.05
N LYS A 271 8.71 -0.29 11.37
CA LYS A 271 8.81 -1.62 11.99
C LYS A 271 9.82 -1.65 13.14
N ALA A 272 11.03 -1.12 12.93
CA ALA A 272 12.05 -1.09 13.97
C ALA A 272 11.58 -0.33 15.22
N LEU A 273 11.06 0.89 15.05
CA LEU A 273 10.52 1.71 16.14
C LEU A 273 9.43 0.97 16.91
N SER A 274 8.53 0.35 16.16
CA SER A 274 7.41 -0.45 16.66
C SER A 274 7.86 -1.63 17.52
N LYS A 275 8.82 -2.43 17.03
CA LYS A 275 9.37 -3.61 17.72
C LYS A 275 10.29 -3.26 18.89
N VAL A 276 10.92 -2.09 18.86
CA VAL A 276 11.65 -1.55 20.01
C VAL A 276 10.68 -1.12 21.11
N ALA A 277 9.58 -0.45 20.75
CA ALA A 277 8.58 0.02 21.69
C ALA A 277 7.89 -1.14 22.43
N ASP A 278 7.61 -2.24 21.74
CA ASP A 278 7.05 -3.46 22.35
C ASP A 278 8.10 -4.40 22.98
N LYS A 279 9.39 -4.01 22.94
CA LYS A 279 10.54 -4.73 23.50
C LYS A 279 10.84 -6.07 22.82
N SER A 280 10.29 -6.33 21.64
CA SER A 280 10.64 -7.52 20.85
C SER A 280 12.05 -7.42 20.27
N TRP A 281 12.50 -6.21 19.90
CA TRP A 281 13.83 -5.97 19.32
C TRP A 281 14.70 -5.06 20.20
N SER A 282 16.02 -5.15 20.01
CA SER A 282 16.98 -4.30 20.71
C SER A 282 16.79 -2.83 20.39
N VAL A 283 16.97 -1.95 21.37
CA VAL A 283 16.91 -0.48 21.24
C VAL A 283 17.94 0.08 20.25
N SER A 284 18.98 -0.69 19.94
CA SER A 284 20.01 -0.39 18.94
C SER A 284 19.60 -0.74 17.50
N THR A 285 18.41 -1.30 17.29
CA THR A 285 17.90 -1.66 15.96
C THR A 285 17.59 -0.41 15.15
N LYS A 286 18.10 -0.35 13.92
CA LYS A 286 17.92 0.74 12.97
C LYS A 286 17.43 0.20 11.63
N SER A 287 16.63 1.01 10.94
CA SER A 287 16.22 0.73 9.56
C SER A 287 17.21 1.35 8.57
N PHE A 288 17.38 0.73 7.41
CA PHE A 288 18.20 1.23 6.31
C PHE A 288 17.61 0.81 4.95
N ILE A 289 18.09 1.47 3.91
CA ILE A 289 17.79 1.16 2.50
C ILE A 289 19.10 0.97 1.75
N TRP A 290 19.02 0.40 0.54
CA TRP A 290 20.17 0.27 -0.35
C TRP A 290 20.50 1.59 -1.05
N ASP A 291 21.75 1.74 -1.52
CA ASP A 291 22.28 2.99 -2.07
C ASP A 291 21.52 3.45 -3.32
N LYS A 292 21.05 2.50 -4.13
CA LYS A 292 20.22 2.75 -5.32
C LYS A 292 18.71 2.83 -5.01
N GLY A 293 18.36 2.83 -3.72
CA GLY A 293 17.00 2.78 -3.24
C GLY A 293 16.44 1.36 -3.11
N THR A 294 15.24 1.29 -2.54
CA THR A 294 14.45 0.07 -2.35
C THR A 294 13.02 0.31 -2.84
N PRO A 295 12.26 -0.74 -3.19
CA PRO A 295 10.87 -0.59 -3.62
C PRO A 295 10.03 0.19 -2.60
N PHE A 296 9.33 1.21 -3.06
CA PHE A 296 8.24 1.82 -2.31
C PHE A 296 6.91 1.46 -2.97
N ASN A 297 5.83 1.55 -2.21
CA ASN A 297 4.50 1.30 -2.70
C ASN A 297 3.56 2.42 -2.24
N THR A 298 2.55 2.71 -3.03
CA THR A 298 1.44 3.57 -2.67
C THR A 298 0.22 2.69 -2.42
N HIS A 299 -0.46 2.96 -1.31
CA HIS A 299 -1.73 2.34 -0.99
C HIS A 299 -2.86 3.19 -1.57
N TYR A 300 -3.86 2.50 -2.10
CA TYR A 300 -5.01 3.09 -2.75
C TYR A 300 -6.31 2.70 -2.07
N LEU A 301 -7.29 3.58 -2.17
CA LEU A 301 -8.70 3.27 -1.93
C LEU A 301 -9.46 3.38 -3.26
N ALA A 302 -10.28 2.38 -3.55
CA ALA A 302 -11.28 2.40 -4.61
C ALA A 302 -12.71 2.36 -4.02
N ILE A 303 -13.70 2.55 -4.88
CA ILE A 303 -15.14 2.48 -4.58
C ILE A 303 -15.75 1.33 -5.36
#